data_AF-A0A7Y6CWT4-F1
#
_entry.id   AF-A0A7Y6CWT4-F1
#
_cell.length_a   1.000
_cell.length_b   1.000
_cell.length_c   1.000
_cell.angle_alpha   90.00
_cell.angle_beta   90.00
_cell.angle_gamma   90.00
#
_symmetry.space_group_name_H-M   'P 1'
#
loop_
_entity.id
_entity.type
_entity.pdbx_description
1 polymer ?
#
loop_
_entity_poly.entity_id
_entity_poly.type
_entity_poly.pdbx_seq_one_letter_code
_entity_poly.pdbx_strand_id
1 'polypeptide(L)'
;MKSKAIIFLAGMMTASLFMVGYLVWEFTTAKIHRLSAPLQLRSYQASNGVLPSGATLYYDTSLAEGVSRYKIYVNIDRMPLPLENLPDPTMIAPLEAAPFRQEALLKLLRNHPLTRKDLDTILSTGYLTKDEIKEVLSEFVASK
;
A
#
# COMPACT_ATOMS: atom_id res chain seq x y z
N MET A 1 34.48 -39.86 29.10
CA MET A 1 34.28 -39.40 27.71
C MET A 1 32.81 -39.32 27.29
N LYS A 2 31.97 -40.33 27.57
CA LYS A 2 30.56 -40.38 27.13
C LYS A 2 29.69 -39.19 27.60
N SER A 3 29.83 -38.74 28.85
CA SER A 3 29.06 -37.61 29.40
C SER A 3 29.37 -36.25 28.72
N LYS A 4 30.63 -36.00 28.34
CA LYS A 4 31.01 -34.76 27.63
C LYS A 4 30.44 -34.71 26.21
N ALA A 5 30.34 -35.85 25.54
CA ALA A 5 29.73 -35.96 24.21
C ALA A 5 28.22 -35.71 24.25
N ILE A 6 27.52 -36.19 25.29
CA ILE A 6 26.07 -35.96 25.47
C ILE A 6 25.78 -34.48 25.72
N ILE A 7 26.57 -33.81 26.57
CA ILE A 7 26.41 -32.37 26.84
C ILE A 7 26.64 -31.54 25.55
N PHE A 8 27.63 -31.91 24.75
CA PHE A 8 27.91 -31.26 23.47
C PHE A 8 26.76 -31.43 22.47
N LEU A 9 26.22 -32.64 22.33
CA LEU A 9 25.06 -32.92 21.48
C LEU A 9 23.79 -32.17 21.94
N ALA A 10 23.54 -32.14 23.25
CA ALA A 10 22.42 -31.38 23.81
C ALA A 10 22.56 -29.87 23.53
N GLY A 11 23.77 -29.32 23.65
CA GLY A 11 24.06 -27.93 23.31
C GLY A 11 23.86 -27.60 21.82
N MET A 12 24.21 -28.51 20.92
CA MET A 12 23.94 -28.33 19.47
C MET A 12 22.44 -28.37 19.16
N MET A 13 21.68 -29.27 19.78
CA MET A 13 20.23 -29.33 19.61
C MET A 13 19.51 -28.08 20.11
N THR A 14 19.91 -27.55 21.26
CA THR A 14 19.31 -26.30 21.77
C THR A 14 19.65 -25.13 20.86
N ALA A 15 20.92 -24.99 20.42
CA ALA A 15 21.31 -23.94 19.50
C ALA A 15 20.55 -24.00 18.15
N SER A 16 20.32 -25.19 17.59
CA SER A 16 19.55 -25.34 16.36
C SER A 16 18.07 -24.99 16.53
N LEU A 17 17.44 -25.37 17.65
CA LEU A 17 16.08 -24.96 18.00
C LEU A 17 15.95 -23.44 18.15
N PHE A 18 16.90 -22.80 18.81
CA PHE A 18 16.95 -21.33 18.92
C PHE A 18 17.14 -20.66 17.55
N MET A 19 18.00 -21.21 16.69
CA MET A 19 18.23 -20.68 15.34
C MET A 19 16.98 -20.82 14.46
N VAL A 20 16.30 -21.96 14.50
CA VAL A 20 15.04 -22.18 13.76
C VAL A 20 13.95 -21.24 14.28
N GLY A 21 13.82 -21.09 15.61
CA GLY A 21 12.87 -20.15 16.21
C GLY A 21 13.13 -18.70 15.81
N TYR A 22 14.40 -18.29 15.77
CA TYR A 22 14.80 -16.96 15.32
C TYR A 22 14.46 -16.72 13.84
N LEU A 23 14.79 -17.67 12.96
CA LEU A 23 14.47 -17.57 11.52
C LEU A 23 12.96 -17.48 11.31
N VAL A 24 12.16 -18.33 11.96
CA VAL A 24 10.69 -18.30 11.86
C VAL A 24 10.15 -16.96 12.36
N TRP A 25 10.67 -16.43 13.47
CA TRP A 25 10.23 -15.12 13.99
C TRP A 25 10.56 -13.98 13.00
N GLU A 26 11.76 -13.95 12.43
CA GLU A 26 12.15 -12.91 11.48
C GLU A 26 11.23 -12.92 10.24
N PHE A 27 10.83 -14.10 9.75
CA PHE A 27 9.86 -14.24 8.65
C PHE A 27 8.42 -13.81 9.01
N THR A 28 8.06 -13.75 10.29
CA THR A 28 6.69 -13.35 10.72
C THR A 28 6.52 -11.83 10.85
N THR A 29 7.61 -11.05 10.87
CA THR A 29 7.51 -9.60 11.03
C THR A 29 7.16 -8.91 9.71
N ALA A 30 5.89 -8.53 9.56
CA ALA A 30 5.45 -7.77 8.39
C ALA A 30 5.97 -6.33 8.46
N LYS A 31 6.75 -5.92 7.46
CA LYS A 31 7.15 -4.52 7.29
C LYS A 31 5.97 -3.72 6.75
N ILE A 32 5.62 -2.63 7.42
CA ILE A 32 4.50 -1.77 7.02
C ILE A 32 4.96 -0.33 6.79
N HIS A 33 4.25 0.36 5.92
CA HIS A 33 4.32 1.80 5.75
C HIS A 33 2.92 2.38 5.93
N ARG A 34 2.80 3.43 6.75
CA ARG A 34 1.53 4.13 6.93
C ARG A 34 1.57 5.43 6.15
N LEU A 35 0.61 5.62 5.26
CA LEU A 35 0.55 6.80 4.42
C LEU A 35 0.36 8.06 5.27
N SER A 36 1.23 9.05 5.07
CA SER A 36 1.07 10.39 5.65
C SER A 36 0.10 11.26 4.83
N ALA A 37 -0.02 10.97 3.53
CA ALA A 37 -0.82 11.72 2.57
C ALA A 37 -1.60 10.75 1.66
N PRO A 38 -2.77 11.17 1.14
CA PRO A 38 -3.54 10.34 0.22
C PRO A 38 -2.79 10.16 -1.11
N LEU A 39 -2.91 8.97 -1.69
CA LEU A 39 -2.36 8.65 -3.00
C LEU A 39 -3.49 8.36 -4.00
N GLN A 40 -3.25 8.70 -5.25
CA GLN A 40 -4.13 8.36 -6.36
C GLN A 40 -3.86 6.92 -6.81
N LEU A 41 -4.91 6.12 -6.95
CA LEU A 41 -4.85 4.78 -7.53
C LEU A 41 -5.14 4.83 -9.04
N ARG A 42 -4.26 4.21 -9.81
CA ARG A 42 -4.32 4.14 -11.27
C ARG A 42 -4.20 2.69 -11.71
N SER A 43 -5.05 2.29 -12.64
CA SER A 43 -4.90 1.06 -13.41
C SER A 43 -4.71 1.43 -14.88
N TYR A 44 -4.34 0.44 -15.69
CA TYR A 44 -4.22 0.62 -17.13
C TYR A 44 -5.54 1.04 -17.82
N GLN A 45 -6.68 0.76 -17.18
CA GLN A 45 -8.02 0.95 -17.74
C GLN A 45 -8.82 2.06 -17.04
N ALA A 46 -8.50 2.39 -15.79
CA ALA A 46 -9.24 3.36 -14.99
C ALA A 46 -8.34 4.07 -13.98
N SER A 47 -8.61 5.34 -13.73
CA SER A 47 -7.81 6.19 -12.84
C SER A 47 -8.71 7.04 -11.94
N ASN A 48 -9.50 6.39 -11.09
CA ASN A 48 -10.51 7.07 -10.28
C ASN A 48 -10.49 6.68 -8.79
N GLY A 49 -9.50 5.90 -8.34
CA GLY A 49 -9.41 5.46 -6.94
C GLY A 49 -8.54 6.39 -6.09
N VAL A 50 -8.83 6.48 -4.81
CA VAL A 50 -8.00 7.18 -3.82
C VAL A 50 -7.63 6.21 -2.71
N LEU A 51 -6.35 6.18 -2.38
CA LEU A 51 -5.86 5.52 -1.18
C LEU A 51 -5.76 6.59 -0.08
N PRO A 52 -6.55 6.49 1.00
CA PRO A 52 -6.65 7.56 1.98
C PRO A 52 -5.37 7.71 2.80
N SER A 53 -5.17 8.91 3.35
CA SER A 53 -4.16 9.10 4.38
C SER A 53 -4.41 8.17 5.57
N GLY A 54 -3.33 7.70 6.18
CA GLY A 54 -3.38 6.74 7.26
C GLY A 54 -3.60 5.28 6.83
N ALA A 55 -3.81 4.99 5.54
CA ALA A 55 -3.86 3.62 5.03
C ALA A 55 -2.53 2.89 5.30
N THR A 56 -2.62 1.60 5.63
CA THR A 56 -1.45 0.76 5.91
C THR A 56 -1.11 -0.06 4.68
N LEU A 57 0.12 0.12 4.21
CA LEU A 57 0.74 -0.59 3.11
C LEU A 57 1.66 -1.67 3.66
N TYR A 58 1.44 -2.92 3.29
CA TYR A 58 2.27 -4.05 3.70
C TYR A 58 3.34 -4.28 2.65
N TYR A 59 4.60 -4.16 3.01
CA TYR A 59 5.70 -4.34 2.07
C TYR A 59 5.71 -5.77 1.52
N ASP A 60 5.75 -5.90 0.20
CA ASP A 60 5.82 -7.18 -0.49
C ASP A 60 7.24 -7.43 -1.01
N THR A 61 7.70 -6.56 -1.92
CA THR A 61 9.02 -6.68 -2.51
C THR A 61 9.47 -5.35 -3.12
N SER A 62 10.75 -5.24 -3.49
CA SER A 62 11.28 -4.13 -4.26
C SER A 62 11.81 -4.63 -5.60
N LEU A 63 11.47 -3.90 -6.65
CA LEU A 63 11.91 -4.16 -8.02
C LEU A 63 13.22 -3.40 -8.28
N ALA A 64 14.05 -3.92 -9.18
CA ALA A 64 15.35 -3.34 -9.52
C ALA A 64 15.25 -1.90 -10.07
N GLU A 65 14.09 -1.51 -10.55
CA GLU A 65 13.76 -0.20 -11.13
C GLU A 65 13.50 0.90 -10.09
N GLY A 66 13.72 0.61 -8.80
CA GLY A 66 13.46 1.55 -7.71
C GLY A 66 11.96 1.65 -7.33
N VAL A 67 11.14 0.72 -7.81
CA VAL A 67 9.71 0.63 -7.48
C VAL A 67 9.51 -0.43 -6.41
N SER A 68 8.91 -0.05 -5.30
CA SER A 68 8.50 -1.00 -4.26
C SER A 68 7.03 -1.37 -4.42
N ARG A 69 6.75 -2.67 -4.29
CA ARG A 69 5.40 -3.22 -4.30
C ARG A 69 4.90 -3.38 -2.88
N TYR A 70 3.66 -2.99 -2.67
CA TYR A 70 2.95 -3.16 -1.41
C TYR A 70 1.64 -3.91 -1.62
N LYS A 71 1.22 -4.66 -0.60
CA LYS A 71 -0.11 -5.28 -0.47
C LYS A 71 -1.01 -4.38 0.36
N ILE A 72 -2.29 -4.36 0.00
CA ILE A 72 -3.35 -3.72 0.76
C ILE A 72 -4.37 -4.80 1.09
N TYR A 73 -4.72 -4.91 2.38
CA TYR A 73 -5.79 -5.78 2.82
C TYR A 73 -7.02 -4.93 3.10
N VAL A 74 -8.15 -5.31 2.49
CA VAL A 74 -9.43 -4.65 2.67
C VAL A 74 -10.43 -5.68 3.15
N ASN A 75 -11.01 -5.43 4.32
CA ASN A 75 -12.14 -6.21 4.80
C ASN A 75 -13.41 -5.66 4.17
N ILE A 76 -14.16 -6.53 3.51
CA ILE A 76 -15.44 -6.17 2.88
C ILE A 76 -16.57 -6.64 3.79
N ASP A 77 -17.40 -5.70 4.27
CA ASP A 77 -18.50 -6.01 5.17
C ASP A 77 -19.68 -6.62 4.41
N ARG A 78 -19.94 -7.91 4.63
CA ARG A 78 -21.15 -8.65 4.19
C ARG A 78 -21.53 -8.49 2.71
N MET A 79 -20.57 -8.16 1.85
CA MET A 79 -20.77 -8.04 0.41
C MET A 79 -19.89 -9.11 -0.28
N PRO A 80 -20.49 -10.22 -0.76
CA PRO A 80 -19.73 -11.25 -1.46
C PRO A 80 -19.24 -10.72 -2.80
N LEU A 81 -17.94 -10.92 -3.06
CA LEU A 81 -17.33 -10.56 -4.34
C LEU A 81 -17.08 -11.85 -5.14
N PRO A 82 -17.57 -11.97 -6.38
CA PRO A 82 -17.30 -13.13 -7.21
C PRO A 82 -15.79 -13.22 -7.51
N LEU A 83 -15.25 -14.44 -7.44
CA LEU A 83 -13.85 -14.70 -7.73
C LEU A 83 -13.70 -15.16 -9.17
N GLU A 84 -12.68 -14.64 -9.85
CA GLU A 84 -12.31 -15.06 -11.19
C GLU A 84 -10.96 -15.76 -11.15
N ASN A 85 -10.80 -16.81 -11.96
CA ASN A 85 -9.52 -17.48 -12.12
C ASN A 85 -8.66 -16.69 -13.11
N LEU A 86 -7.43 -16.39 -12.71
CA LEU A 86 -6.43 -15.85 -13.63
C LEU A 86 -5.99 -16.97 -14.61
N PRO A 87 -6.01 -16.74 -15.93
CA PRO A 87 -5.52 -17.72 -16.91
C PRO A 87 -4.04 -18.05 -16.72
N ASP A 88 -3.26 -17.07 -16.29
CA ASP A 88 -1.85 -17.21 -15.93
C ASP A 88 -1.65 -16.71 -14.49
N PRO A 89 -1.25 -17.59 -13.54
CA PRO A 89 -0.99 -17.22 -12.15
C PRO A 89 0.11 -16.17 -11.96
N THR A 90 0.98 -16.00 -12.96
CA THR A 90 2.09 -15.03 -12.94
C THR A 90 1.69 -13.67 -13.53
N MET A 91 0.55 -13.59 -14.20
CA MET A 91 0.03 -12.35 -14.75
C MET A 91 -0.51 -11.47 -13.61
N ILE A 92 0.26 -10.44 -13.27
CA ILE A 92 -0.12 -9.43 -12.27
C ILE A 92 -0.49 -8.16 -13.04
N ALA A 93 -1.70 -7.67 -12.85
CA ALA A 93 -2.13 -6.35 -13.29
C ALA A 93 -2.10 -5.39 -12.09
N PRO A 94 -0.93 -4.83 -11.72
CA PRO A 94 -0.82 -4.04 -10.50
C PRO A 94 -1.60 -2.73 -10.62
N LEU A 95 -2.21 -2.32 -9.52
CA LEU A 95 -2.63 -0.94 -9.33
C LEU A 95 -1.42 -0.10 -8.93
N GLU A 96 -1.25 1.04 -9.59
CA GLU A 96 -0.23 2.02 -9.25
C GLU A 96 -0.80 3.03 -8.25
N ALA A 97 -0.01 3.36 -7.23
CA ALA A 97 -0.31 4.44 -6.30
C ALA A 97 0.68 5.59 -6.52
N ALA A 98 0.19 6.78 -6.84
CA ALA A 98 1.02 7.94 -7.16
C ALA A 98 0.53 9.21 -6.45
N PRO A 99 1.40 10.22 -6.26
CA PRO A 99 0.96 11.54 -5.82
C PRO A 99 -0.11 12.13 -6.75
N PHE A 100 -1.02 12.92 -6.19
CA PHE A 100 -2.04 13.59 -6.99
C PHE A 100 -1.42 14.61 -7.94
N ARG A 101 -1.92 14.63 -9.17
CA ARG A 101 -1.69 15.71 -10.14
C ARG A 101 -2.97 16.51 -10.35
N GLN A 102 -2.82 17.74 -10.82
CA GLN A 102 -3.94 18.66 -11.03
C GLN A 102 -5.05 18.02 -11.89
N GLU A 103 -4.68 17.50 -13.06
CA GLU A 103 -5.58 16.84 -14.00
C GLU A 103 -6.39 15.70 -13.38
N ALA A 104 -5.76 14.92 -12.49
CA ALA A 104 -6.39 13.80 -11.84
C ALA A 104 -7.35 14.26 -10.75
N LEU A 105 -6.98 15.29 -9.99
CA LEU A 105 -7.83 15.87 -8.97
C LEU A 105 -9.07 16.53 -9.58
N LEU A 106 -8.91 17.25 -10.70
CA LEU A 106 -10.04 17.82 -11.45
C LEU A 106 -11.00 16.72 -11.95
N LYS A 107 -10.47 15.63 -12.50
CA LYS A 107 -11.30 14.47 -12.91
C LYS A 107 -12.01 13.84 -11.72
N LEU A 108 -11.33 13.71 -10.59
CA LEU A 108 -11.91 13.17 -9.36
C LEU A 108 -13.07 14.05 -8.87
N LEU A 109 -12.89 15.37 -8.86
CA LEU A 109 -13.92 16.34 -8.48
C LEU A 109 -15.18 16.26 -9.34
N ARG A 110 -15.03 15.98 -10.64
CA ARG A 110 -16.15 15.85 -11.58
C ARG A 110 -16.91 14.53 -11.42
N ASN A 111 -16.20 13.46 -11.08
CA ASN A 111 -16.74 12.10 -11.11
C ASN A 111 -17.09 11.55 -9.72
N HIS A 112 -16.59 12.16 -8.64
CA HIS A 112 -16.75 11.66 -7.29
C HIS A 112 -16.97 12.81 -6.29
N PRO A 113 -17.95 12.71 -5.38
CA PRO A 113 -18.14 13.72 -4.35
C PRO A 113 -16.99 13.65 -3.33
N LEU A 114 -16.08 14.62 -3.36
CA LEU A 114 -15.06 14.81 -2.34
C LEU A 114 -15.59 15.63 -1.18
N THR A 115 -15.24 15.23 0.05
CA THR A 115 -15.50 16.10 1.20
C THR A 115 -14.48 17.24 1.24
N ARG A 116 -14.84 18.35 1.90
CA ARG A 116 -13.90 19.47 2.13
C ARG A 116 -12.62 19.02 2.83
N LYS A 117 -12.73 18.05 3.75
CA LYS A 117 -11.61 17.51 4.50
C LYS A 117 -10.65 16.73 3.60
N ASP A 118 -11.20 15.96 2.66
CA ASP A 118 -10.39 15.21 1.70
C ASP A 118 -9.63 16.18 0.79
N LEU A 119 -10.31 17.21 0.28
CA LEU A 119 -9.69 18.23 -0.55
C LEU A 119 -8.59 18.99 0.21
N ASP A 120 -8.86 19.45 1.42
CA ASP A 120 -7.88 20.13 2.28
C ASP A 120 -6.63 19.26 2.55
N THR A 121 -6.85 17.96 2.80
CA THR A 121 -5.75 17.01 2.98
C THR A 121 -4.93 16.86 1.71
N ILE A 122 -5.55 16.80 0.52
CA ILE A 122 -4.84 16.68 -0.76
C ILE A 122 -4.05 17.97 -1.06
N LEU A 123 -4.65 19.15 -0.88
CA LEU A 123 -4.00 20.43 -1.19
C LEU A 123 -2.83 20.75 -0.25
N SER A 124 -2.89 20.31 1.01
CA SER A 124 -1.83 20.53 2.01
C SER A 124 -0.60 19.62 1.85
N THR A 125 -0.65 18.61 0.98
CA THR A 125 0.47 17.68 0.72
C THR A 125 1.67 18.33 0.03
N GLY A 126 1.48 19.47 -0.64
CA GLY A 126 2.49 20.10 -1.48
C GLY A 126 2.70 19.42 -2.84
N TYR A 127 1.83 18.48 -3.24
CA TYR A 127 1.88 17.85 -4.57
C TYR A 127 1.53 18.82 -5.71
N LEU A 128 0.81 19.90 -5.40
CA LEU A 128 0.33 20.88 -6.34
C LEU A 128 0.97 22.24 -6.07
N THR A 129 1.24 22.97 -7.13
CA THR A 129 1.67 24.38 -7.09
C THR A 129 0.52 25.29 -6.69
N LYS A 130 0.84 26.53 -6.27
CA LYS A 130 -0.18 27.51 -5.87
C LYS A 130 -1.18 27.83 -6.98
N ASP A 131 -0.75 27.82 -8.23
CA ASP A 131 -1.63 28.13 -9.36
C ASP A 131 -2.52 26.95 -9.71
N GLU A 132 -2.01 25.71 -9.65
CA GLU A 132 -2.83 24.49 -9.78
C GLU A 132 -3.88 24.41 -8.67
N ILE A 133 -3.55 24.80 -7.44
CA ILE A 133 -4.49 24.85 -6.31
C ILE A 133 -5.64 25.82 -6.59
N LYS A 134 -5.36 27.02 -7.13
CA LYS A 134 -6.41 28.01 -7.45
C LYS A 134 -7.38 27.46 -8.47
N GLU A 135 -6.88 26.80 -9.51
CA GLU A 135 -7.72 26.20 -10.54
C GLU A 135 -8.61 25.08 -9.97
N VAL A 136 -8.04 24.17 -9.17
CA VAL A 136 -8.80 23.11 -8.49
C VAL A 136 -9.90 23.67 -7.60
N LEU A 137 -9.61 24.74 -6.83
CA LEU A 137 -10.60 25.38 -5.97
C LEU A 137 -11.72 26.05 -6.76
N SER A 138 -11.39 26.69 -7.89
CA SER A 138 -12.39 27.30 -8.76
C SER A 138 -13.39 26.28 -9.32
N GLU A 139 -12.90 25.13 -9.78
CA GLU A 139 -13.74 24.03 -10.28
C GLU A 139 -14.62 23.44 -9.16
N PHE A 140 -14.05 23.23 -7.97
CA PHE A 140 -14.78 22.68 -6.82
C PHE A 140 -15.93 23.58 -6.34
N VAL A 141 -15.75 24.91 -6.43
CA VAL A 141 -16.82 25.86 -6.10
C VAL A 141 -17.87 25.90 -7.19
N ALA A 142 -17.46 25.82 -8.47
CA ALA A 142 -18.38 25.84 -9.60
C ALA A 142 -19.24 24.56 -9.74
N SER A 143 -18.75 23.41 -9.24
CA SER A 143 -19.48 22.14 -9.28
C SER A 143 -20.51 21.96 -8.16
N LYS A 144 -20.65 22.94 -7.25
CA LYS A 144 -21.56 22.92 -6.11
C LYS A 144 -22.77 23.82 -6.31
#